data_AF-A0A520W0H1-F1
#
_entry.id   AF-A0A520W0H1-F1
#
_cell.length_a   1.000
_cell.length_b   1.000
_cell.length_c   1.000
_cell.angle_alpha   90.00
_cell.angle_beta   90.00
_cell.angle_gamma   90.00
#
_symmetry.space_group_name_H-M   'P 1'
#
loop_
_entity.id
_entity.type
_entity.pdbx_description
1 polymer ?
#
loop_
_entity_poly.entity_id
_entity_poly.type
_entity_poly.pdbx_seq_one_letter_code
_entity_poly.pdbx_strand_id
1 'polypeptide(L)'
;MGLNKKEEEILKQIEQELMKDDPDLAKTVEDSTLSKFTRNRAVISFFVFVLGLLTMFSTYIIQPAIAIFGFSVMAVAGYVFVANTRSLLKAENVKEWNIKQVIKIL
;
A
#
# COMPACT_ATOMS: atom_id res chain seq x y z
N MET A 1 10.42 -7.38 10.69
CA MET A 1 10.71 -7.14 12.12
C MET A 1 9.38 -6.90 12.79
N GLY A 2 8.94 -7.87 13.60
CA GLY A 2 7.87 -7.67 14.58
C GLY A 2 8.46 -7.12 15.87
N LEU A 3 7.62 -6.53 16.71
CA LEU A 3 8.00 -5.89 17.96
C LEU A 3 8.56 -6.93 18.96
N ASN A 4 9.49 -6.50 19.81
CA ASN A 4 9.96 -7.27 20.96
C ASN A 4 8.90 -7.25 22.08
N LYS A 5 8.90 -8.24 22.98
CA LYS A 5 7.92 -8.37 24.08
C LYS A 5 7.79 -7.12 24.95
N LYS A 6 8.91 -6.45 25.24
CA LYS A 6 8.93 -5.19 26.00
C LYS A 6 8.29 -4.04 25.22
N GLU A 7 8.49 -4.00 23.91
CA GLU A 7 7.90 -2.95 23.06
C GLU A 7 6.39 -3.15 22.95
N GLU A 8 5.91 -4.39 22.87
CA GLU A 8 4.47 -4.70 22.92
C GLU A 8 3.81 -4.30 24.25
N GLU A 9 4.49 -4.53 25.38
CA GLU A 9 3.99 -4.12 26.71
C GLU A 9 3.91 -2.60 26.85
N ILE A 10 4.88 -1.87 26.31
CA ILE A 10 4.87 -0.40 26.31
C ILE A 10 3.75 0.10 25.41
N LEU A 11 3.54 -0.51 24.23
CA LEU A 11 2.45 -0.14 23.32
C LEU A 11 1.07 -0.31 23.97
N LYS A 12 0.86 -1.44 24.65
CA LYS A 12 -0.40 -1.72 25.37
C LYS A 12 -0.68 -0.72 26.47
N GLN A 13 0.36 -0.29 27.19
CA GLN A 13 0.21 0.76 28.22
C GLN A 13 -0.19 2.09 27.59
N ILE A 14 0.45 2.47 26.49
CA ILE A 14 0.11 3.68 25.74
C ILE A 14 -1.32 3.62 25.22
N GLU A 15 -1.78 2.50 24.64
CA GLU A 15 -3.16 2.33 24.19
C GLU A 15 -4.16 2.48 25.35
N GLN A 16 -3.87 1.90 26.52
CA GLN A 16 -4.74 1.97 27.69
C GLN A 16 -4.84 3.38 28.28
N GLU A 17 -3.74 4.13 28.31
CA GLU A 17 -3.74 5.52 28.74
C GLU A 17 -4.42 6.42 27.70
N LEU A 18 -4.12 6.25 26.42
CA LEU A 18 -4.69 7.04 25.33
C LEU A 18 -6.21 6.85 25.22
N MET A 19 -6.73 5.63 25.41
CA MET A 19 -8.18 5.37 25.45
C MET A 19 -8.89 6.04 26.62
N LYS A 20 -8.20 6.25 27.76
CA LYS A 20 -8.76 6.92 28.94
C LYS A 20 -8.74 8.44 28.79
N ASP A 21 -7.63 8.98 28.30
CA ASP A 21 -7.43 10.41 28.21
C ASP A 21 -8.15 11.03 27.01
N ASP A 22 -8.13 10.37 25.84
CA ASP A 22 -8.79 10.87 24.63
C ASP A 22 -9.31 9.72 23.74
N PRO A 23 -10.59 9.31 23.91
CA PRO A 23 -11.18 8.24 23.15
C PRO A 23 -11.38 8.57 21.66
N ASP A 24 -11.45 9.85 21.28
CA ASP A 24 -11.58 10.26 19.88
C ASP A 24 -10.24 10.21 19.15
N LEU A 25 -9.14 10.59 19.82
CA LEU A 25 -7.80 10.36 19.29
C LEU A 25 -7.50 8.88 19.15
N ALA A 26 -7.84 8.05 20.15
CA ALA A 26 -7.62 6.60 20.07
C ALA A 26 -8.29 6.00 18.82
N LYS A 27 -9.56 6.34 18.57
CA LYS A 27 -10.29 5.92 17.35
C LYS A 27 -9.66 6.46 16.08
N THR A 28 -9.21 7.71 16.08
CA THR A 28 -8.58 8.34 14.92
C THR A 28 -7.24 7.70 14.59
N VAL A 29 -6.42 7.34 15.57
CA VAL A 29 -5.14 6.65 15.37
C VAL A 29 -5.37 5.21 14.89
N GLU A 30 -6.38 4.53 15.41
CA GLU A 30 -6.82 3.21 14.93
C GLU A 30 -7.28 3.26 13.46
N ASP A 31 -8.13 4.23 13.09
CA ASP A 31 -8.63 4.40 11.72
C ASP A 31 -7.57 4.95 10.74
N SER A 32 -6.62 5.75 11.23
CA SER A 32 -5.54 6.35 10.44
C SER A 32 -4.30 5.46 10.30
N THR A 33 -4.25 4.35 11.03
CA THR A 33 -3.22 3.32 10.90
C THR A 33 -3.34 2.63 9.55
N LEU A 34 -2.74 3.26 8.54
CA LEU A 34 -2.20 2.71 7.30
C LEU A 34 -3.18 2.08 6.29
N SER A 35 -4.36 1.62 6.69
CA SER A 35 -5.23 0.80 5.85
C SER A 35 -5.84 1.60 4.69
N LYS A 36 -6.60 2.67 4.97
CA LYS A 36 -7.33 3.41 3.92
C LYS A 36 -6.39 4.15 2.95
N PHE A 37 -5.34 4.79 3.47
CA PHE A 37 -4.42 5.58 2.64
C PHE A 37 -3.53 4.72 1.74
N THR A 38 -2.96 3.64 2.29
CA THR A 38 -2.08 2.73 1.53
C THR A 38 -2.87 1.96 0.48
N ARG A 39 -4.11 1.60 0.79
CA ARG A 39 -5.06 0.93 -0.12
C ARG A 39 -5.45 1.80 -1.30
N ASN A 40 -5.87 3.05 -1.07
CA ASN A 40 -6.22 3.96 -2.16
C ASN A 40 -5.04 4.20 -3.13
N ARG A 41 -3.83 4.33 -2.57
CA ARG A 41 -2.61 4.50 -3.36
C ARG A 41 -2.23 3.23 -4.15
N ALA A 42 -2.54 2.04 -3.63
CA ALA A 42 -2.36 0.79 -4.37
C ALA A 42 -3.34 0.69 -5.55
N VAL A 43 -4.62 1.04 -5.36
CA VAL A 43 -5.64 1.09 -6.44
C VAL A 43 -5.24 2.09 -7.53
N ILE A 44 -4.82 3.30 -7.15
CA ILE A 44 -4.36 4.32 -8.10
C ILE A 44 -3.15 3.84 -8.90
N SER A 45 -2.18 3.19 -8.22
CA SER A 45 -0.98 2.65 -8.89
C SER A 45 -1.34 1.57 -9.91
N PHE A 46 -2.32 0.71 -9.59
CA PHE A 46 -2.83 -0.28 -10.53
C PHE A 46 -3.47 0.37 -11.76
N PHE A 47 -4.30 1.41 -11.56
CA PHE A 47 -4.89 2.16 -12.68
C PHE A 47 -3.84 2.83 -13.57
N VAL A 48 -2.84 3.49 -12.96
CA VAL A 48 -1.75 4.13 -13.69
C VAL A 48 -0.92 3.10 -14.47
N PHE A 49 -0.71 1.91 -13.92
CA PHE A 49 -0.05 0.80 -14.61
C PHE A 49 -0.80 0.38 -15.87
N VAL A 50 -2.11 0.13 -15.76
CA VAL A 50 -2.95 -0.25 -16.91
C VAL A 50 -2.96 0.84 -17.97
N LEU A 51 -3.05 2.11 -17.56
CA LEU A 51 -3.04 3.25 -18.46
C LEU A 51 -1.70 3.39 -19.22
N GLY A 52 -0.58 3.22 -18.52
CA GLY A 52 0.76 3.23 -19.11
C GLY A 52 0.96 2.09 -20.11
N LEU A 53 0.45 0.90 -19.79
CA LEU A 53 0.50 -0.28 -20.64
C LEU A 53 -0.29 -0.09 -21.94
N LEU A 54 -1.52 0.45 -21.86
CA LEU A 54 -2.31 0.79 -23.04
C LEU A 54 -1.62 1.84 -23.91
N THR A 55 -1.08 2.89 -23.29
CA THR A 55 -0.37 3.97 -23.99
C THR A 55 0.85 3.43 -24.74
N MET A 56 1.59 2.51 -24.13
CA MET A 56 2.74 1.85 -24.74
C MET A 56 2.32 1.09 -26.00
N PHE A 57 1.28 0.24 -25.92
CA PHE A 57 0.80 -0.51 -27.09
C PHE A 57 0.29 0.39 -28.21
N SER A 58 -0.45 1.45 -27.88
CA SER A 58 -1.00 2.36 -28.90
C SER A 58 0.07 3.19 -29.62
N THR A 59 1.15 3.57 -28.93
CA THR A 59 2.14 4.53 -29.47
C THR A 59 3.41 3.86 -29.98
N TYR A 60 3.63 2.57 -29.69
CA TYR A 60 4.84 1.84 -30.04
C TYR A 60 5.23 1.96 -31.52
N ILE A 61 4.25 1.92 -32.43
CA ILE A 61 4.49 1.94 -33.88
C ILE A 61 4.81 3.36 -34.38
N ILE A 62 4.25 4.40 -33.76
CA ILE A 62 4.31 5.79 -34.25
C ILE A 62 5.52 6.53 -33.68
N GLN A 63 5.76 6.41 -32.38
CA GLN A 63 6.84 7.12 -31.69
C GLN A 63 7.44 6.25 -30.57
N PRO A 64 8.55 5.54 -30.84
CA PRO A 64 9.16 4.65 -29.85
C PRO A 64 9.64 5.38 -28.58
N ALA A 65 9.95 6.69 -28.68
CA ALA A 65 10.30 7.51 -27.51
C ALA A 65 9.16 7.61 -26.48
N ILE A 66 7.90 7.71 -26.93
CA ILE A 66 6.72 7.77 -26.04
C ILE A 66 6.49 6.40 -25.40
N ALA A 67 6.76 5.31 -26.13
CA ALA A 67 6.68 3.96 -25.58
C ALA A 67 7.70 3.74 -24.44
N ILE A 68 8.93 4.25 -24.58
CA ILE A 68 9.95 4.20 -23.52
C ILE A 68 9.51 4.98 -22.27
N PHE A 69 8.90 6.16 -22.46
CA PHE A 69 8.35 6.93 -21.35
C PHE A 69 7.19 6.20 -20.66
N GLY A 70 6.24 5.67 -21.43
CA GLY A 70 5.13 4.88 -20.91
C GLY A 70 5.59 3.64 -20.13
N PHE A 71 6.62 2.95 -20.65
CA PHE A 71 7.26 1.83 -19.96
C PHE A 71 7.91 2.25 -18.63
N SER A 72 8.59 3.40 -18.60
CA SER A 72 9.22 3.93 -17.39
C SER A 72 8.18 4.26 -16.32
N VAL A 73 7.07 4.90 -16.71
CA VAL A 73 5.93 5.17 -15.82
C VAL A 73 5.32 3.85 -15.31
N MET A 74 5.13 2.87 -16.20
CA MET A 74 4.62 1.55 -15.85
C MET A 74 5.53 0.83 -14.85
N ALA A 75 6.84 0.89 -15.03
CA ALA A 75 7.82 0.28 -14.13
C ALA A 75 7.78 0.92 -12.72
N VAL A 76 7.72 2.26 -12.64
CA VAL A 76 7.58 2.98 -11.37
C VAL A 76 6.26 2.64 -10.69
N ALA A 77 5.15 2.61 -11.44
CA ALA A 77 3.84 2.25 -10.90
C ALA A 77 3.81 0.81 -10.36
N GLY A 78 4.41 -0.14 -11.08
CA GLY A 78 4.55 -1.53 -10.64
C GLY A 78 5.40 -1.65 -9.37
N TYR A 79 6.51 -0.93 -9.29
CA TYR A 79 7.34 -0.88 -8.08
C TYR A 79 6.56 -0.34 -6.88
N VAL A 80 5.86 0.78 -7.05
CA VAL A 80 5.04 1.40 -5.99
C VAL A 80 3.91 0.46 -5.57
N PHE A 81 3.26 -0.22 -6.51
CA PHE A 81 2.22 -1.20 -6.23
C PHE A 81 2.74 -2.37 -5.38
N VAL A 82 3.89 -2.93 -5.74
CA VAL A 82 4.53 -4.03 -4.97
C VAL A 82 4.97 -3.54 -3.59
N ALA A 83 5.55 -2.34 -3.50
CA ALA A 83 5.96 -1.75 -2.22
C ALA A 83 4.76 -1.56 -1.28
N ASN A 84 3.66 -0.98 -1.78
CA ASN A 84 2.45 -0.75 -1.00
C ASN A 84 1.73 -2.06 -0.61
N THR A 85 1.59 -3.01 -1.54
CA THR A 85 0.96 -4.30 -1.23
C THR A 85 1.77 -5.09 -0.21
N ARG A 86 3.10 -5.03 -0.28
CA ARG A 86 3.99 -5.64 0.72
C ARG A 86 3.86 -4.97 2.09
N SER A 87 3.71 -3.65 2.17
CA SER A 87 3.46 -2.97 3.44
C SER A 87 2.10 -3.33 4.04
N LEU A 88 1.07 -3.49 3.19
CA LEU A 88 -0.27 -3.89 3.61
C LEU A 88 -0.31 -5.32 4.17
N LEU A 89 0.31 -6.27 3.47
CA LEU A 89 0.37 -7.67 3.93
C LEU A 89 1.17 -7.83 5.22
N LYS A 90 2.23 -7.02 5.40
CA LYS A 90 2.98 -6.97 6.66
C LYS A 90 2.12 -6.44 7.81
N ALA A 91 1.26 -5.46 7.56
CA ALA A 91 0.34 -4.92 8.55
C ALA A 91 -0.73 -5.95 8.96
N GLU A 92 -1.21 -6.77 8.02
CA GLU A 92 -2.15 -7.86 8.30
C GLU A 92 -1.48 -9.18 8.78
N ASN A 93 -0.17 -9.19 9.03
CA ASN A 93 0.61 -10.38 9.45
C ASN A 93 0.43 -11.59 8.49
N VAL A 94 0.17 -11.30 7.21
CA VAL A 94 0.00 -12.31 6.17
C VAL A 94 1.38 -12.70 5.63
N LYS A 95 1.77 -13.95 5.88
CA LYS A 95 3.10 -14.47 5.52
C LYS A 95 3.23 -14.84 4.03
N GLU A 96 2.12 -15.11 3.37
CA GLU A 96 2.10 -15.55 1.96
C GLU A 96 1.52 -14.48 1.05
N TRP A 97 2.23 -14.19 -0.04
CA TRP A 97 1.75 -13.27 -1.07
C TRP A 97 0.73 -13.98 -1.96
N ASN A 98 -0.54 -14.01 -1.54
CA ASN A 98 -1.64 -14.63 -2.29
C ASN A 98 -2.46 -13.56 -3.03
N ILE A 99 -2.68 -13.75 -4.34
CA ILE A 99 -3.49 -12.85 -5.19
C ILE A 99 -4.89 -12.63 -4.59
N LYS A 100 -5.51 -13.68 -4.01
CA LYS A 100 -6.83 -13.56 -3.36
C LYS A 100 -6.80 -12.60 -2.17
N GLN A 101 -5.69 -12.59 -1.42
CA GLN A 101 -5.53 -11.70 -0.28
C GLN A 101 -5.22 -10.27 -0.73
N VAL A 102 -4.36 -10.10 -1.75
CA VAL A 102 -4.09 -8.78 -2.33
C VAL A 102 -5.39 -8.12 -2.83
N ILE A 103 -6.26 -8.87 -3.51
CA ILE A 103 -7.57 -8.36 -3.98
C ILE A 103 -8.53 -8.06 -2.82
N LYS A 104 -8.47 -8.84 -1.73
CA LYS A 104 -9.31 -8.60 -0.55
C LYS A 104 -8.90 -7.33 0.21
N ILE A 105 -7.62 -6.97 0.15
CA ILE A 105 -7.02 -5.84 0.87
C ILE A 105 -7.03 -4.56 0.03
N LEU A 106 -7.01 -4.65 -1.31
CA LEU A 106 -7.23 -3.51 -2.23
C LEU A 106 -8.68 -3.02 -2.19
#